data_AF-A0AAU1GNQ4-F1
#
_entry.id   AF-A0AAU1GNQ4-F1
#
_cell.length_a   1.000
_cell.length_b   1.000
_cell.length_c   1.000
_cell.angle_alpha   90.00
_cell.angle_beta   90.00
_cell.angle_gamma   90.00
#
_symmetry.space_group_name_H-M   'P 1'
#
loop_
_entity.id
_entity.type
_entity.pdbx_description
1 polymer ?
#
loop_
_entity_poly.entity_id
_entity_poly.type
_entity_poly.pdbx_seq_one_letter_code
_entity_poly.pdbx_strand_id
1 'polypeptide(L)'
;MTPMGALRAGTAEAAELLGPAAEIGTLEPGKRADVVIARGNPLDDIRALGDPANILVVMKDGVAYKDVEGLTARTDPAPSRPTAL
;
A
#
# COMPACT_ATOMS: atom_id res chain seq x y z
N MET A 1 13.55 -13.55 10.73
CA MET A 1 12.80 -12.35 10.34
C MET A 1 11.34 -12.54 10.76
N THR A 2 10.72 -11.59 11.44
CA THR A 2 9.28 -11.62 11.74
C THR A 2 8.47 -11.14 10.52
N PRO A 3 7.18 -11.49 10.37
CA PRO A 3 6.33 -10.96 9.30
C PRO A 3 6.30 -9.43 9.24
N MET A 4 6.16 -8.78 10.40
CA MET A 4 6.25 -7.31 10.49
C MET A 4 7.62 -6.78 10.05
N GLY A 5 8.71 -7.47 10.42
CA GLY A 5 10.06 -7.11 9.97
C GLY A 5 10.21 -7.21 8.45
N ALA A 6 9.62 -8.23 7.83
CA ALA A 6 9.61 -8.39 6.37
C ALA A 6 8.85 -7.25 5.67
N LEU A 7 7.69 -6.86 6.22
CA LEU A 7 6.90 -5.73 5.71
C LEU A 7 7.70 -4.44 5.79
N ARG A 8 8.33 -4.14 6.93
CA ARG A 8 9.15 -2.94 7.09
C ARG A 8 10.35 -2.93 6.15
N ALA A 9 11.05 -4.06 6.03
CA ALA A 9 12.18 -4.21 5.12
C ALA A 9 11.79 -3.97 3.65
N GLY A 10 10.61 -4.43 3.23
CA GLY A 10 10.11 -4.26 1.86
C GLY A 10 9.41 -2.92 1.58
N THR A 11 9.20 -2.07 2.60
CA THR A 11 8.43 -0.82 2.47
C THR A 11 9.20 0.36 3.07
N ALA A 12 8.98 0.69 4.35
CA ALA A 12 9.53 1.87 5.00
C ALA A 12 11.06 1.90 4.96
N GLU A 13 11.71 0.80 5.36
CA GLU A 13 13.18 0.73 5.42
C GLU A 13 13.80 0.73 4.02
N ALA A 14 13.14 0.10 3.04
CA ALA A 14 13.57 0.19 1.64
C ALA A 14 13.51 1.62 1.12
N ALA A 15 12.45 2.36 1.43
CA ALA A 15 12.31 3.75 1.01
C ALA A 15 13.34 4.67 1.71
N GLU A 16 13.63 4.43 2.98
CA GLU A 16 14.72 5.11 3.71
C GLU A 16 16.09 4.83 3.09
N LEU A 17 16.37 3.56 2.79
CA LEU A 17 17.65 3.14 2.21
C LEU A 17 17.86 3.67 0.77
N LEU A 18 16.79 3.74 -0.02
CA LEU A 18 16.85 4.15 -1.43
C LEU A 18 16.69 5.67 -1.63
N GLY A 19 16.29 6.42 -0.59
CA GLY A 19 16.14 7.88 -0.62
C GLY A 19 14.71 8.47 -0.70
N PRO A 20 13.67 7.80 -1.26
CA PRO A 20 12.35 8.43 -1.43
C PRO A 20 11.40 8.24 -0.22
N ALA A 21 11.90 8.14 1.02
CA ALA A 21 11.08 7.93 2.21
C ALA A 21 10.01 9.01 2.46
N ALA A 22 10.24 10.24 1.97
CA ALA A 22 9.26 11.33 2.03
C ALA A 22 8.08 11.12 1.06
N GLU A 23 8.24 10.27 0.04
CA GLU A 23 7.29 10.11 -1.05
C GLU A 23 6.60 8.73 -1.03
N ILE A 24 7.28 7.67 -0.59
CA ILE A 24 6.79 6.28 -0.63
C ILE A 24 7.23 5.48 0.61
N GLY A 25 6.74 4.24 0.71
CA GLY A 25 7.18 3.26 1.71
C GLY A 25 6.35 3.23 2.99
N THR A 26 5.47 4.20 3.22
CA THR A 26 4.48 4.17 4.31
C THR A 26 3.12 4.69 3.85
N LEU A 27 2.06 4.32 4.58
CA LEU A 27 0.70 4.79 4.34
C LEU A 27 0.41 6.03 5.18
N GLU A 28 0.81 7.19 4.66
CA GLU A 28 0.65 8.50 5.32
C GLU A 28 0.07 9.54 4.34
N PRO A 29 -0.77 10.48 4.81
CA PRO A 29 -1.27 11.56 3.96
C PRO A 29 -0.13 12.39 3.34
N GLY A 30 -0.23 12.66 2.04
CA GLY A 30 0.75 13.44 1.29
C GLY A 30 1.83 12.60 0.60
N LYS A 31 1.92 11.30 0.89
CA LYS A 31 2.75 10.35 0.13
C LYS A 31 2.03 9.86 -1.12
N ARG A 32 2.79 9.34 -2.09
CA ARG A 32 2.26 8.74 -3.30
C ARG A 32 1.44 7.49 -2.93
N ALA A 33 0.33 7.29 -3.62
CA ALA A 33 -0.57 6.16 -3.40
C ALA A 33 -0.05 4.89 -4.11
N ASP A 34 1.08 4.37 -3.61
CA ASP A 34 1.64 3.08 -3.99
C ASP A 34 1.16 2.03 -2.95
N VAL A 35 0.08 1.31 -3.29
CA VAL A 35 -0.67 0.45 -2.34
C VAL A 35 -0.88 -0.94 -2.93
N VAL A 36 -0.68 -1.96 -2.10
CA VAL A 36 -1.01 -3.35 -2.41
C VAL A 36 -2.05 -3.85 -1.41
N ILE A 37 -3.13 -4.42 -1.92
CA ILE A 37 -4.16 -5.07 -1.10
C ILE A 37 -4.07 -6.58 -1.36
N ALA A 38 -3.92 -7.35 -0.29
CA ALA A 38 -3.86 -8.80 -0.35
C ALA A 38 -5.01 -9.42 0.44
N ARG A 39 -5.36 -10.65 0.08
CA ARG A 39 -6.32 -11.47 0.83
C ARG A 39 -5.64 -12.03 2.08
N GLY A 40 -6.32 -11.92 3.23
CA GLY A 40 -5.81 -12.39 4.52
C GLY A 40 -4.84 -11.41 5.19
N ASN A 41 -4.33 -11.80 6.35
CA ASN A 41 -3.43 -10.97 7.16
C ASN A 41 -1.97 -11.43 6.98
N PRO A 42 -1.08 -10.60 6.40
CA PRO A 42 0.33 -10.97 6.19
C PRO A 42 1.13 -11.09 7.49
N LEU A 43 0.60 -10.64 8.63
CA LEU A 43 1.24 -10.84 9.93
C LEU A 43 1.08 -12.27 10.44
N ASP A 44 0.05 -12.99 9.97
CA ASP A 44 -0.17 -14.40 10.29
C ASP A 44 0.61 -15.31 9.32
N ASP A 45 0.68 -14.92 8.03
CA ASP A 45 1.46 -15.62 7.01
C ASP A 45 2.01 -14.67 5.93
N ILE A 46 3.29 -14.33 6.05
CA ILE A 46 3.95 -13.39 5.13
C ILE A 46 4.04 -13.89 3.69
N ARG A 47 3.99 -15.22 3.48
CA ARG A 47 4.10 -15.83 2.14
C ARG A 47 2.90 -15.51 1.27
N ALA A 48 1.77 -15.12 1.88
CA ALA A 48 0.59 -14.70 1.16
C ALA A 48 0.87 -13.55 0.17
N LEU A 49 1.84 -12.67 0.47
CA LEU A 49 2.24 -11.57 -0.41
C LEU A 49 3.09 -12.03 -1.62
N GLY A 50 3.69 -13.21 -1.56
CA GLY A 50 4.50 -13.76 -2.65
C GLY A 50 3.68 -14.50 -3.71
N ASP A 51 2.41 -14.80 -3.44
CA ASP A 51 1.51 -15.45 -4.39
C ASP A 51 0.65 -14.39 -5.11
N PRO A 52 0.81 -14.20 -6.43
CA PRO A 52 0.01 -13.26 -7.20
C PRO A 52 -1.51 -13.50 -7.11
N ALA A 53 -1.96 -14.73 -6.82
CA ALA A 53 -3.38 -15.05 -6.67
C ALA A 53 -4.00 -14.40 -5.41
N ASN A 54 -3.20 -14.08 -4.42
CA ASN A 54 -3.64 -13.42 -3.18
C ASN A 54 -3.67 -11.90 -3.28
N ILE A 55 -3.04 -11.31 -4.30
CA ILE A 55 -3.01 -9.86 -4.48
C ILE A 55 -4.30 -9.41 -5.18
N LEU A 56 -5.15 -8.68 -4.48
CA LEU A 56 -6.44 -8.18 -4.97
C LEU A 56 -6.29 -6.86 -5.71
N VAL A 57 -5.46 -5.95 -5.20
CA VAL A 57 -5.22 -4.65 -5.81
C VAL A 57 -3.73 -4.34 -5.85
N VAL A 58 -3.29 -3.79 -6.98
CA VAL A 58 -1.99 -3.13 -7.11
C VAL A 58 -2.26 -1.72 -7.63
N MET A 59 -2.04 -0.74 -6.78
CA MET A 59 -2.13 0.67 -7.10
C MET A 59 -0.74 1.27 -7.14
N LYS A 60 -0.46 2.05 -8.18
CA LYS A 60 0.78 2.80 -8.34
C LYS A 60 0.42 4.22 -8.71
N ASP A 61 0.92 5.17 -7.95
CA ASP A 61 0.67 6.60 -8.14
C ASP A 61 -0.83 6.96 -8.18
N GLY A 62 -1.64 6.27 -7.38
CA GLY A 62 -3.10 6.46 -7.34
C GLY A 62 -3.87 5.78 -8.48
N VAL A 63 -3.18 5.15 -9.43
CA VAL A 63 -3.81 4.41 -10.53
C VAL A 63 -3.81 2.92 -10.21
N ALA A 64 -4.97 2.27 -10.27
CA ALA A 64 -5.10 0.83 -10.12
C ALA A 64 -4.65 0.11 -11.42
N TYR A 65 -3.59 -0.70 -11.33
CA TYR A 65 -3.10 -1.54 -12.42
C TYR A 65 -3.61 -2.98 -12.33
N LYS A 66 -3.98 -3.40 -11.11
CA LYS A 66 -4.68 -4.64 -10.84
C LYS A 66 -5.81 -4.33 -9.88
N ASP A 67 -7.02 -4.79 -10.20
CA ASP A 67 -8.18 -4.75 -9.33
C ASP A 67 -9.08 -5.93 -9.69
N VAL A 68 -8.95 -7.02 -8.91
CA VAL A 68 -9.61 -8.30 -9.24
C VAL A 68 -11.09 -8.29 -8.86
N GLU A 69 -11.48 -7.46 -7.88
CA GLU A 69 -12.82 -7.44 -7.30
C GLU A 69 -13.54 -6.10 -7.50
N GLY A 70 -12.95 -5.16 -8.24
CA GLY A 70 -13.53 -3.83 -8.49
C GLY A 70 -13.54 -2.94 -7.24
N LEU A 71 -12.61 -3.16 -6.31
CA LEU A 71 -12.57 -2.51 -5.00
C LEU A 71 -12.33 -0.99 -5.10
N THR A 72 -11.65 -0.55 -6.16
CA THR A 72 -11.27 0.86 -6.35
C THR A 72 -12.35 1.70 -7.03
N ALA A 73 -13.39 1.07 -7.58
CA ALA A 73 -14.50 1.76 -8.25
C ALA A 73 -15.52 2.36 -7.26
N ARG A 74 -15.49 1.98 -5.98
CA ARG A 74 -16.33 2.59 -4.93
C ARG A 74 -15.71 3.88 -4.42
N THR A 75 -15.92 4.96 -5.14
CA THR A 75 -15.60 6.31 -4.66
C THR A 75 -16.76 6.85 -3.82
N ASP A 76 -16.68 6.70 -2.50
CA ASP A 76 -17.23 7.74 -1.64
C ASP A 76 -16.31 8.97 -1.80
N PRO A 77 -16.86 10.19 -1.97
CA PRO A 77 -16.04 11.37 -2.13
C PRO A 77 -15.11 11.54 -0.92
N ALA A 78 -13.81 11.72 -1.18
CA ALA A 78 -12.84 11.99 -0.14
C ALA A 78 -13.30 13.19 0.72
N PRO A 79 -13.18 13.13 2.06
CA PRO A 79 -13.55 14.25 2.90
C PRO A 79 -12.72 15.48 2.49
N SER A 80 -13.41 16.54 2.08
CA SER A 80 -12.79 17.82 1.72
C SER A 80 -11.94 18.31 2.89
N ARG A 81 -10.64 18.51 2.67
CA ARG A 81 -9.75 19.13 3.65
C ARG A 81 -10.36 20.46 4.10
N PRO A 82 -10.48 20.74 5.42
CA PRO A 82 -10.76 22.11 5.85
C PRO A 82 -9.60 22.99 5.36
N THR A 83 -9.94 23.96 4.52
CA THR A 83 -9.02 25.03 4.14
C THR A 83 -8.68 25.80 5.41
N ALA A 84 -7.47 25.60 5.94
CA ALA A 84 -6.97 26.46 7.02
C ALA A 84 -6.80 27.87 6.45
N LEU A 85 -7.58 28.82 6.98
CA LEU A 85 -7.39 30.27 6.82
C LEU A 85 -6.20 30.73 7.67
#